data_AF-A0AB35YTP3-F1
#
_entry.id   AF-A0AB35YTP3-F1
#
_cell.length_a   1.000
_cell.length_b   1.000
_cell.length_c   1.000
_cell.angle_alpha   90.00
_cell.angle_beta   90.00
_cell.angle_gamma   90.00
#
_symmetry.space_group_name_H-M   'P 1'
#
loop_
_entity.id
_entity.type
_entity.pdbx_description
1 polymer ?
#
loop_
_entity_poly.entity_id
_entity_poly.type
_entity_poly.pdbx_seq_one_letter_code
_entity_poly.pdbx_strand_id
1 'polypeptide(L)'
;MNTFCTMKWFVICFLLMVPLIVNGQTYIREGKGDYNTVIATWDGKYLRQGKGNYSTVLYTLTDKYIRQGKGDYNTVLATWDGKYLRQGKGDYNTVLYTWDGKYIRQGKGDYNTVLYTFDGKYVRQGKGDYNTVLYTISGEMPIEILLFSLL
;
A
#
# COMPACT_ATOMS: atom_id res chain seq x y z
N MET A 1 7.64 62.65 20.66
CA MET A 1 8.29 61.70 21.58
C MET A 1 7.29 60.61 21.96
N ASN A 2 7.79 59.38 22.06
CA ASN A 2 7.15 58.15 22.54
C ASN A 2 6.40 57.28 21.50
N THR A 3 7.21 56.64 20.66
CA THR A 3 7.10 55.22 20.27
C THR A 3 7.01 54.31 21.49
N PHE A 4 5.98 53.48 21.63
CA PHE A 4 6.04 52.20 22.36
C PHE A 4 4.90 51.24 21.96
N CYS A 5 5.33 50.00 21.66
CA CYS A 5 4.64 48.72 21.83
C CYS A 5 3.61 48.24 20.79
N THR A 6 4.16 47.56 19.79
CA THR A 6 3.57 46.50 18.97
C THR A 6 3.06 45.30 19.77
N MET A 7 2.12 44.58 19.16
CA MET A 7 1.95 43.11 19.22
C MET A 7 1.06 42.55 20.34
N LYS A 8 -0.16 42.12 19.96
CA LYS A 8 -0.87 40.92 20.40
C LYS A 8 -2.17 40.82 19.59
N TRP A 9 -2.70 39.61 19.43
CA TRP A 9 -3.82 39.20 18.54
C TRP A 9 -3.43 38.63 17.17
N PHE A 10 -2.49 37.68 17.18
CA PHE A 10 -2.50 36.57 16.21
C PHE A 10 -2.21 35.28 16.96
N VAL A 11 -3.17 34.83 17.75
CA VAL A 11 -3.21 33.43 18.19
C VAL A 11 -4.66 33.00 18.07
N ILE A 12 -4.85 31.76 17.62
CA ILE A 12 -6.09 30.99 17.55
C ILE A 12 -6.76 30.99 16.17
N CYS A 13 -6.34 30.00 15.38
CA CYS A 13 -7.15 29.14 14.50
C CYS A 13 -6.42 28.76 13.20
N PHE A 14 -5.13 28.41 13.29
CA PHE A 14 -4.63 27.35 12.42
C PHE A 14 -5.13 26.04 13.02
N LEU A 15 -6.44 25.78 12.83
CA LEU A 15 -7.03 24.48 13.13
C LEU A 15 -6.29 23.52 12.21
N LEU A 16 -5.30 22.81 12.76
CA LEU A 16 -4.70 21.65 12.14
C LEU A 16 -5.86 20.79 11.63
N MET A 17 -6.14 20.83 10.34
CA MET A 17 -6.76 19.69 9.66
C MET A 17 -5.72 18.58 9.75
N VAL A 18 -5.61 17.96 10.91
CA VAL A 18 -5.07 16.62 11.02
C VAL A 18 -6.05 15.80 10.18
N PRO A 19 -5.63 15.21 9.05
CA PRO A 19 -6.50 14.27 8.38
C PRO A 19 -6.83 13.21 9.43
N LEU A 20 -8.13 13.09 9.77
CA LEU A 20 -8.63 11.94 10.49
C LEU A 20 -8.27 10.75 9.61
N ILE A 21 -7.19 10.04 9.95
CA ILE A 21 -6.91 8.74 9.35
C ILE A 21 -8.05 7.86 9.86
N VAL A 22 -9.13 7.80 9.08
CA VAL A 22 -10.16 6.80 9.24
C VAL A 22 -9.40 5.49 9.06
N ASN A 23 -9.13 4.79 10.16
CA ASN A 23 -8.51 3.47 10.18
C ASN A 23 -9.53 2.46 9.64
N GLY A 24 -9.86 2.60 8.35
CA GLY A 24 -10.71 1.71 7.61
C GLY A 24 -9.93 0.46 7.27
N GLN A 25 -10.48 -0.69 7.64
CA GLN A 25 -9.93 -1.98 7.24
C GLN A 25 -10.08 -2.14 5.73
N THR A 26 -9.00 -2.51 5.04
CA THR A 26 -9.00 -2.69 3.60
C THR A 26 -9.19 -4.15 3.26
N TYR A 27 -10.15 -4.43 2.39
CA TYR A 27 -10.51 -5.78 1.99
C TYR A 27 -10.03 -6.09 0.57
N ILE A 28 -9.40 -7.24 0.41
CA ILE A 28 -9.02 -7.81 -0.89
C ILE A 28 -10.01 -8.93 -1.22
N ARG A 29 -10.57 -8.88 -2.43
CA ARG A 29 -11.46 -9.91 -2.97
C ARG A 29 -10.97 -10.35 -4.32
N GLU A 30 -11.17 -11.62 -4.64
CA GLU A 30 -10.96 -12.13 -6.00
C GLU A 30 -12.10 -11.68 -6.93
N GLY A 31 -11.76 -11.34 -8.17
CA GLY A 31 -12.69 -10.91 -9.20
C GLY A 31 -13.23 -9.48 -9.02
N LYS A 32 -14.19 -9.12 -9.87
CA LYS A 32 -14.85 -7.81 -9.87
C LYS A 32 -16.01 -7.76 -8.90
N GLY A 33 -15.94 -6.88 -7.91
CA GLY A 33 -17.09 -6.52 -7.07
C GLY A 33 -16.82 -6.60 -5.56
N ASP A 34 -17.55 -5.77 -4.81
CA ASP A 34 -17.41 -5.66 -3.36
C ASP A 34 -18.19 -6.74 -2.57
N TYR A 35 -18.97 -7.57 -3.28
CA TYR A 35 -19.77 -8.66 -2.72
C TYR A 35 -19.07 -10.02 -2.70
N ASN A 36 -17.90 -10.12 -3.33
CA ASN A 36 -17.12 -11.36 -3.35
C ASN A 36 -16.52 -11.66 -1.98
N THR A 37 -16.14 -12.92 -1.77
CA THR A 37 -15.47 -13.36 -0.55
C THR A 37 -14.17 -12.60 -0.35
N VAL A 38 -13.97 -12.09 0.87
CA VAL A 38 -12.71 -11.45 1.28
C VAL A 38 -11.66 -12.54 1.47
N ILE A 39 -10.61 -12.49 0.63
CA ILE A 39 -9.50 -13.45 0.67
C ILE A 39 -8.35 -12.97 1.56
N ALA A 40 -8.24 -11.66 1.74
CA ALA A 40 -7.25 -11.07 2.63
C ALA A 40 -7.69 -9.68 3.09
N THR A 41 -7.12 -9.24 4.20
CA THR A 41 -7.48 -7.99 4.85
C THR A 41 -6.23 -7.26 5.32
N TRP A 42 -6.17 -5.96 5.05
CA TRP A 42 -5.14 -5.06 5.54
C TRP A 42 -5.70 -4.19 6.66
N ASP A 43 -5.06 -4.21 7.82
CA ASP A 43 -5.50 -3.49 9.04
C ASP A 43 -4.64 -2.26 9.38
N GLY A 44 -3.82 -1.79 8.43
CA GLY A 44 -2.89 -0.68 8.66
C GLY A 44 -1.50 -1.11 9.12
N LYS A 45 -1.33 -2.35 9.60
CA LYS A 45 -0.01 -2.91 9.96
C LYS A 45 0.22 -4.32 9.42
N TYR A 46 -0.83 -5.12 9.36
CA TYR A 46 -0.79 -6.53 9.01
C TYR A 46 -1.66 -6.84 7.81
N LEU A 47 -1.13 -7.63 6.88
CA LEU A 47 -1.93 -8.36 5.91
C LEU A 47 -2.34 -9.69 6.53
N ARG A 48 -3.65 -9.96 6.59
CA ARG A 48 -4.24 -11.16 7.16
C ARG A 48 -4.94 -11.98 6.11
N GLN A 49 -4.96 -13.28 6.32
CA GLN A 49 -5.75 -14.21 5.52
C GLN A 49 -7.24 -14.06 5.85
N GLY A 50 -8.08 -13.92 4.83
CA GLY A 50 -9.53 -13.79 4.97
C GLY A 50 -9.97 -12.51 5.68
N LYS A 51 -11.21 -12.53 6.18
CA LYS A 51 -11.82 -11.43 6.95
C LYS A 51 -11.66 -11.68 8.46
N GLY A 52 -11.34 -10.63 9.21
CA GLY A 52 -11.37 -10.65 10.68
C GLY A 52 -10.04 -10.28 11.34
N ASN A 53 -10.14 -9.69 12.53
CA ASN A 53 -9.00 -9.12 13.25
C ASN A 53 -8.09 -10.17 13.92
N TYR A 54 -8.53 -11.42 14.00
CA TYR A 54 -7.78 -12.53 14.63
C TYR A 54 -7.29 -13.57 13.62
N SER A 55 -7.51 -13.35 12.33
CA SER A 55 -7.04 -14.26 11.30
C SER A 55 -5.51 -14.27 11.19
N THR A 56 -4.98 -15.35 10.62
CA THR A 56 -3.54 -15.56 10.38
C THR A 56 -2.93 -14.33 9.72
N VAL A 57 -1.89 -13.78 10.35
CA VAL A 57 -1.09 -12.70 9.76
C VAL A 57 -0.15 -13.33 8.73
N LEU A 58 -0.32 -12.95 7.47
CA LEU A 58 0.55 -13.36 6.38
C LEU A 58 1.83 -12.51 6.40
N TYR A 59 1.66 -11.18 6.44
CA TYR A 59 2.76 -10.23 6.36
C TYR A 59 2.59 -9.05 7.33
N THR A 60 3.71 -8.51 7.78
CA THR A 60 3.80 -7.23 8.50
C THR A 60 4.51 -6.21 7.63
N LEU A 61 3.97 -4.99 7.53
CA LEU A 61 4.71 -3.85 6.98
C LEU A 61 5.34 -3.06 8.12
N THR A 62 6.64 -2.80 8.03
CA THR A 62 7.34 -1.90 8.96
C THR A 62 8.33 -1.07 8.16
N ASP A 63 8.18 0.25 8.22
CA ASP A 63 8.90 1.19 7.35
C ASP A 63 8.74 0.80 5.87
N LYS A 64 9.84 0.47 5.21
CA LYS A 64 9.89 -0.02 3.83
C LYS A 64 9.94 -1.54 3.68
N TYR A 65 9.85 -2.29 4.78
CA TYR A 65 10.09 -3.73 4.79
C TYR A 65 8.79 -4.53 4.93
N ILE A 66 8.62 -5.49 4.04
CA ILE A 66 7.58 -6.52 4.14
C ILE A 66 8.19 -7.73 4.83
N ARG A 67 7.60 -8.16 5.93
CA ARG A 67 8.11 -9.22 6.78
C ARG A 67 7.14 -10.39 6.84
N GLN A 68 7.68 -11.59 6.98
CA GLN A 68 6.88 -12.80 7.14
C GLN A 68 6.16 -12.81 8.50
N GLY A 69 4.86 -13.11 8.50
CA GLY A 69 4.08 -13.30 9.71
C GLY A 69 3.92 -12.04 10.55
N LYS A 70 3.52 -12.22 11.81
CA LYS A 70 3.28 -11.14 12.77
C LYS A 70 4.56 -10.72 13.48
N GLY A 71 5.00 -9.49 13.28
CA GLY A 71 6.06 -8.88 14.08
C GLY A 71 7.13 -8.12 13.28
N ASP A 72 7.70 -7.11 13.93
CA ASP A 72 8.57 -6.11 13.28
C ASP A 72 10.03 -6.60 13.16
N TYR A 73 10.35 -7.76 13.75
CA TYR A 73 11.69 -8.37 13.75
C TYR A 73 11.80 -9.65 12.93
N ASN A 74 10.70 -10.06 12.28
CA ASN A 74 10.71 -11.27 11.45
C ASN A 74 11.52 -11.07 10.16
N THR A 75 11.77 -12.19 9.47
CA THR A 75 12.45 -12.22 8.17
C THR A 75 11.85 -11.21 7.21
N VAL A 76 12.71 -10.33 6.66
CA VAL A 76 12.33 -9.40 5.60
C VAL A 76 12.27 -10.19 4.29
N LEU A 77 11.08 -10.23 3.69
CA LEU A 77 10.82 -10.88 2.42
C LEU A 77 11.01 -9.92 1.24
N ALA A 78 10.73 -8.64 1.45
CA ALA A 78 10.92 -7.62 0.42
C ALA A 78 11.18 -6.22 1.01
N THR A 79 11.78 -5.37 0.18
CA THR A 79 12.03 -3.94 0.46
C THR A 79 11.37 -3.08 -0.63
N TRP A 80 10.69 -2.01 -0.23
CA TRP A 80 10.06 -1.05 -1.13
C TRP A 80 10.79 0.30 -1.12
N ASP A 81 11.18 0.82 -2.28
CA ASP A 81 11.89 2.11 -2.38
C ASP A 81 11.05 3.25 -2.98
N GLY A 82 9.74 3.05 -3.12
CA GLY A 82 8.83 4.00 -3.76
C GLY A 82 8.66 3.79 -5.27
N LYS A 83 9.53 2.99 -5.91
CA LYS A 83 9.42 2.60 -7.32
C LYS A 83 9.57 1.11 -7.57
N TYR A 84 10.45 0.45 -6.81
CA TYR A 84 10.83 -0.94 -6.98
C TYR A 84 10.55 -1.73 -5.71
N LEU A 85 9.87 -2.87 -5.88
CA LEU A 85 9.78 -3.91 -4.86
C LEU A 85 10.95 -4.87 -5.09
N ARG A 86 11.81 -5.01 -4.10
CA ARG A 86 13.03 -5.82 -4.17
C ARG A 86 12.92 -7.03 -3.26
N GLN A 87 13.53 -8.13 -3.68
CA GLN A 87 13.60 -9.34 -2.86
C GLN A 87 14.49 -9.13 -1.63
N GLY A 88 14.03 -9.54 -0.46
CA GLY A 88 14.77 -9.52 0.80
C GLY A 88 15.05 -8.11 1.33
N LYS A 89 16.00 -8.03 2.28
CA LYS A 89 16.43 -6.78 2.93
C LYS A 89 17.52 -6.10 2.10
N GLY A 90 17.25 -4.90 1.58
CA GLY A 90 18.26 -4.05 0.96
C GLY A 90 17.83 -3.40 -0.34
N ASP A 91 18.50 -2.29 -0.67
CA ASP A 91 18.12 -1.40 -1.78
C ASP A 91 18.74 -1.79 -3.12
N TYR A 92 19.62 -2.80 -3.13
CA TYR A 92 20.35 -3.25 -4.32
C TYR A 92 20.02 -4.68 -4.75
N ASN A 93 19.06 -5.32 -4.08
CA ASN A 93 18.64 -6.67 -4.43
C ASN A 93 17.83 -6.70 -5.73
N THR A 94 17.61 -7.92 -6.23
CA THR A 94 16.76 -8.20 -7.40
C THR A 94 15.43 -7.48 -7.29
N VAL A 95 15.08 -6.72 -8.33
CA VAL A 95 13.76 -6.09 -8.44
C VAL A 95 12.76 -7.16 -8.87
N LEU A 96 11.74 -7.36 -8.05
CA LEU A 96 10.61 -8.24 -8.34
C LEU A 96 9.59 -7.52 -9.21
N TYR A 97 9.17 -6.31 -8.79
CA TYR A 97 8.25 -5.47 -9.53
C TYR A 97 8.69 -4.01 -9.59
N THR A 98 8.35 -3.35 -10.70
CA THR A 98 8.37 -1.89 -10.86
C THR A 98 6.94 -1.37 -10.90
N TRP A 99 6.65 -0.29 -10.17
CA TRP A 99 5.37 0.43 -10.22
C TRP A 99 5.59 1.91 -10.58
N ASP A 100 4.74 2.42 -11.47
CA ASP A 100 4.81 3.81 -11.98
C ASP A 100 3.57 4.66 -11.61
N GLY A 101 2.78 4.21 -10.64
CA GLY A 101 1.52 4.85 -10.26
C GLY A 101 0.29 4.22 -10.92
N LYS A 102 0.44 3.46 -12.00
CA LYS A 102 -0.69 2.80 -12.69
C LYS A 102 -0.40 1.36 -13.12
N TYR A 103 0.81 1.10 -13.58
CA TYR A 103 1.20 -0.16 -14.19
C TYR A 103 2.23 -0.89 -13.33
N ILE A 104 2.07 -2.21 -13.24
CA ILE A 104 2.96 -3.12 -12.52
C ILE A 104 3.68 -3.98 -13.55
N ARG A 105 5.00 -3.97 -13.51
CA ARG A 105 5.88 -4.70 -14.44
C ARG A 105 6.82 -5.60 -13.67
N GLN A 106 7.09 -6.78 -14.20
CA GLN A 106 8.11 -7.66 -13.65
C GLN A 106 9.51 -7.11 -13.88
N GLY A 107 10.38 -7.24 -12.88
CA GLY A 107 11.76 -6.81 -12.96
C GLY A 107 11.93 -5.29 -12.91
N LYS A 108 13.16 -4.85 -13.14
CA LYS A 108 13.55 -3.43 -13.16
C LYS A 108 13.29 -2.82 -14.53
N GLY A 109 12.50 -1.75 -14.59
CA GLY A 109 12.41 -0.88 -15.77
C GLY A 109 10.99 -0.52 -16.19
N ASP A 110 10.84 0.67 -16.74
CA ASP A 110 9.54 1.25 -17.09
C ASP A 110 9.02 0.79 -18.46
N TYR A 111 9.89 0.11 -19.23
CA TYR A 111 9.61 -0.40 -20.59
C TYR A 111 9.33 -1.90 -20.64
N ASN A 112 9.41 -2.59 -19.49
CA ASN A 112 9.06 -4.01 -19.42
C ASN A 112 7.56 -4.21 -19.70
N THR A 113 7.19 -5.43 -20.10
CA THR A 113 5.79 -5.81 -20.29
C THR A 113 4.99 -5.54 -19.01
N VAL A 114 3.87 -4.85 -19.17
CA VAL A 114 2.93 -4.59 -18.09
C VAL A 114 2.18 -5.89 -17.78
N LEU A 115 2.33 -6.39 -16.56
CA LEU A 115 1.62 -7.57 -16.08
C LEU A 115 0.27 -7.20 -15.49
N TYR A 116 0.17 -6.05 -14.82
CA TYR A 116 -1.07 -5.60 -14.21
C TYR A 116 -1.28 -4.09 -14.32
N THR A 117 -2.54 -3.68 -14.30
CA THR A 117 -2.96 -2.29 -14.14
C THR A 117 -3.69 -2.15 -12.80
N PHE A 118 -3.34 -1.15 -12.00
CA PHE A 118 -4.01 -0.85 -10.74
C PHE A 118 -4.50 0.60 -10.74
N ASP A 119 -5.78 0.80 -10.44
CA ASP A 119 -6.44 2.12 -10.43
C ASP A 119 -6.88 2.56 -9.02
N GLY A 120 -6.37 1.91 -7.97
CA GLY A 120 -6.77 2.14 -6.59
C GLY A 120 -7.94 1.26 -6.13
N LYS A 121 -8.77 0.75 -7.04
CA LYS A 121 -9.88 -0.16 -6.70
C LYS A 121 -9.70 -1.56 -7.28
N TYR A 122 -9.18 -1.68 -8.49
CA TYR A 122 -9.14 -2.92 -9.23
C TYR A 122 -7.75 -3.21 -9.74
N VAL A 123 -7.28 -4.43 -9.48
CA VAL A 123 -6.11 -5.00 -10.16
C VAL A 123 -6.60 -5.73 -11.38
N ARG A 124 -6.12 -5.33 -12.56
CA ARG A 124 -6.46 -5.94 -13.83
C ARG A 124 -5.26 -6.64 -14.45
N GLN A 125 -5.52 -7.71 -15.19
CA GLN A 125 -4.51 -8.39 -15.98
C GLN A 125 -4.07 -7.51 -17.16
N GLY A 126 -2.77 -7.39 -17.37
CA GLY A 126 -2.17 -6.67 -18.48
C GLY A 126 -2.34 -5.15 -18.43
N LYS A 127 -2.03 -4.52 -19.57
CA LYS A 127 -2.11 -3.06 -19.76
C LYS A 127 -3.53 -2.63 -20.15
N GLY A 128 -4.18 -1.80 -19.34
CA GLY A 128 -5.44 -1.15 -19.70
C GLY A 128 -6.51 -1.22 -18.61
N ASP A 129 -7.48 -0.30 -18.71
CA ASP A 129 -8.51 -0.07 -17.68
C ASP A 129 -9.76 -0.95 -17.87
N TYR A 130 -9.82 -1.73 -18.96
CA TYR A 130 -10.98 -2.57 -19.33
C TYR A 130 -10.67 -4.06 -19.37
N ASN A 131 -9.45 -4.47 -18.98
CA ASN A 131 -9.09 -5.88 -18.91
C ASN A 131 -9.76 -6.60 -17.74
N THR A 132 -9.63 -7.93 -17.72
CA THR A 132 -10.11 -8.80 -16.64
C THR A 132 -9.64 -8.30 -15.28
N VAL A 133 -10.58 -8.08 -14.37
CA VAL A 133 -10.32 -7.74 -12.98
C VAL A 133 -9.97 -9.02 -12.22
N LEU A 134 -8.75 -9.09 -11.70
CA LEU A 134 -8.28 -10.19 -10.86
C LEU A 134 -8.65 -9.97 -9.40
N TYR A 135 -8.54 -8.72 -8.93
CA TYR A 135 -8.82 -8.39 -7.54
C TYR A 135 -9.57 -7.06 -7.41
N THR A 136 -10.47 -7.01 -6.43
CA THR A 136 -11.11 -5.79 -5.94
C THR A 136 -10.54 -5.43 -4.57
N ILE A 137 -10.06 -4.19 -4.44
CA ILE A 137 -9.52 -3.58 -3.23
C ILE A 137 -10.54 -2.55 -2.72
N SER A 138 -11.06 -2.76 -1.52
CA SER A 138 -12.01 -1.84 -0.88
C SER A 138 -11.36 -1.22 0.36
N GLY A 139 -10.84 0.00 0.23
CA GLY A 139 -10.10 0.72 1.26
C GLY A 139 -8.71 1.16 0.79
N GLU A 140 -7.92 1.73 1.70
CA GLU A 140 -6.55 2.15 1.42
C GLU A 140 -5.53 1.06 1.80
N MET A 141 -4.64 0.72 0.86
CA MET A 141 -3.57 -0.25 1.08
C MET A 141 -2.24 0.29 0.54
N PRO A 142 -1.13 0.14 1.28
CA PRO A 142 0.21 0.40 0.74
C PRO A 142 0.46 -0.43 -0.50
N ILE A 143 0.94 0.20 -1.56
CA ILE A 143 1.17 -0.45 -2.85
C ILE A 143 2.13 -1.64 -2.73
N GLU A 144 3.12 -1.56 -1.85
CA GLU A 144 4.12 -2.60 -1.64
C GLU A 144 3.52 -3.91 -1.13
N ILE A 145 2.50 -3.85 -0.28
CA ILE A 145 1.76 -5.04 0.17
C ILE A 145 0.97 -5.64 -0.97
N LEU A 146 0.34 -4.79 -1.79
CA LEU A 146 -0.35 -5.26 -3.00
C LEU A 146 0.63 -5.93 -3.97
N LEU A 147 1.76 -5.29 -4.28
CA LEU A 147 2.78 -5.81 -5.17
C LEU A 147 3.31 -7.17 -4.69
N PHE A 148 3.62 -7.30 -3.41
CA PHE A 148 4.13 -8.56 -2.85
C PHE A 148 3.08 -9.68 -2.86
N SER A 149 1.79 -9.33 -2.77
CA SER A 149 0.69 -10.30 -2.83
C SER A 149 0.39 -10.80 -4.26
N LEU A 150 1.01 -10.21 -5.29
CA LEU A 150 0.88 -10.61 -6.70
C LEU A 150 2.00 -11.56 -7.17
N LEU A 151 2.99 -11.85 -6.31
CA LEU A 151 4.11 -12.75 -6.60
C LEU A 151 3.70 -14.22 -6.72
#